data_AF-A0A522DNZ0-F1
#
_entry.id   AF-A0A522DNZ0-F1
#
_cell.length_a   1.000
_cell.length_b   1.000
_cell.length_c   1.000
_cell.angle_alpha   90.00
_cell.angle_beta   90.00
_cell.angle_gamma   90.00
#
_symmetry.space_group_name_H-M   'P 1'
#
loop_
_entity.id
_entity.type
_entity.pdbx_description
1 polymer ?
#
loop_
_entity_poly.entity_id
_entity_poly.type
_entity_poly.pdbx_seq_one_letter_code
_entity_poly.pdbx_strand_id
1 'polypeptide(L)'
;MKYTPVQNYINGQFVDSSSARSLDVISPLDGNLLSKVPMSTAKDLDNAVKAAKAVFPAWSHTPIKERVQVFFRYKYLLEKHLKELSELVSEENGKTYSEATAEVEKSIELTEFACSLPQLVTGEILEVSRGVECRTEHVPLGVVASIVPFNFP
;
A
#
# COMPACT_ATOMS: atom_id res chain seq x y z
N MET A 1 23.84 -4.63 12.12
CA MET A 1 22.65 -4.46 11.26
C MET A 1 21.82 -5.72 11.40
N LYS A 2 20.60 -5.60 11.95
CA LYS A 2 19.73 -6.72 12.31
C LYS A 2 19.00 -7.31 11.09
N TYR A 3 18.58 -6.45 10.16
CA TYR A 3 17.80 -6.80 8.96
C TYR A 3 18.60 -6.49 7.69
N THR A 4 18.25 -7.15 6.58
CA THR A 4 18.81 -6.83 5.27
C THR A 4 18.42 -5.42 4.83
N PRO A 5 19.24 -4.74 4.00
CA PRO A 5 18.89 -3.43 3.46
C PRO A 5 17.55 -3.46 2.73
N VAL A 6 16.74 -2.42 2.92
CA VAL A 6 15.46 -2.26 2.24
C VAL A 6 15.71 -2.08 0.74
N GLN A 7 14.86 -2.68 -0.08
CA GLN A 7 14.87 -2.53 -1.53
C GLN A 7 13.61 -1.79 -1.99
N ASN A 8 13.69 -1.12 -3.14
CA ASN A 8 12.48 -0.61 -3.78
C ASN A 8 11.64 -1.81 -4.25
N TYR A 9 10.31 -1.71 -4.18
CA TYR A 9 9.42 -2.71 -4.76
C TYR A 9 8.75 -2.14 -6.02
N ILE A 10 9.25 -2.51 -7.19
CA ILE A 10 8.82 -1.96 -8.48
C ILE A 10 8.45 -3.10 -9.42
N ASN A 11 7.29 -2.99 -10.07
CA ASN A 11 6.80 -3.98 -11.05
C ASN A 11 6.74 -5.42 -10.50
N GLY A 12 6.32 -5.57 -9.24
CA GLY A 12 6.18 -6.87 -8.58
C GLY A 12 7.48 -7.53 -8.17
N GLN A 13 8.60 -6.80 -8.11
CA GLN A 13 9.93 -7.32 -7.75
C GLN A 13 10.65 -6.36 -6.80
N PHE A 14 11.48 -6.92 -5.92
CA PHE A 14 12.45 -6.14 -5.16
C PHE A 14 13.62 -5.76 -6.08
N VAL A 15 13.95 -4.47 -6.12
CA VAL A 15 15.00 -3.91 -6.97
C VAL A 15 15.88 -2.96 -6.17
N ASP A 16 17.18 -3.01 -6.42
CA ASP A 16 18.11 -2.05 -5.86
C ASP A 16 17.87 -0.66 -6.47
N SER A 17 18.01 0.37 -5.64
CA SER A 17 18.00 1.75 -6.14
C SER A 17 19.21 2.01 -7.02
N SER A 18 19.05 2.89 -8.01
CA SER A 18 20.19 3.44 -8.76
C SER A 18 21.06 4.41 -7.95
N SER A 19 20.67 4.72 -6.71
CA SER A 19 21.40 5.58 -5.79
C SER A 19 22.49 4.82 -5.04
N ALA A 20 23.66 5.44 -4.89
CA ALA A 20 24.67 5.00 -3.95
C ALA A 20 24.43 5.51 -2.51
N ARG A 21 23.42 6.36 -2.30
CA ARG A 21 23.09 6.93 -0.99
C ARG A 21 22.02 6.09 -0.30
N SER A 22 22.20 5.87 0.99
CA SER A 22 21.23 5.25 1.89
C SER A 22 21.17 6.00 3.21
N LEU A 23 20.02 5.92 3.89
CA LEU A 23 19.91 6.31 5.30
C LEU A 23 19.96 5.07 6.17
N ASP A 24 20.58 5.21 7.33
CA ASP A 24 20.57 4.18 8.36
C ASP A 24 19.22 4.19 9.08
N VAL A 25 18.61 3.01 9.26
CA VAL A 25 17.40 2.82 10.08
C VAL A 25 17.88 2.41 11.46
N ILE A 26 17.72 3.31 12.43
CA ILE A 26 18.22 3.14 13.79
C ILE A 26 17.03 2.98 14.71
N SER A 27 17.06 1.97 15.59
CA SER A 27 16.01 1.81 16.59
C SER A 27 16.07 2.96 17.60
N PRO A 28 14.97 3.68 17.82
CA PRO A 28 14.90 4.69 18.88
C PRO A 28 14.88 4.07 20.28
N LEU A 29 14.66 2.76 20.41
CA LEU A 29 14.57 2.07 21.71
C LEU A 29 15.94 1.91 22.38
N ASP A 30 16.97 1.57 21.61
CA ASP A 30 18.30 1.22 22.11
C ASP A 30 19.47 1.78 21.27
N GLY A 31 19.18 2.48 20.17
CA GLY A 31 20.18 3.04 19.26
C GLY A 31 20.81 2.04 18.31
N ASN A 32 20.34 0.79 18.25
CA ASN A 32 20.91 -0.22 17.35
C ASN A 32 20.60 0.06 15.88
N LEU A 33 21.60 -0.18 15.02
CA LEU A 33 21.41 -0.13 13.57
C LEU A 33 20.58 -1.35 13.11
N LEU A 34 19.33 -1.10 12.70
CA LEU A 34 18.38 -2.11 12.24
C LEU A 34 18.63 -2.49 10.78
N SER A 35 18.59 -1.50 9.88
CA SER A 35 18.71 -1.69 8.43
C SER A 35 19.26 -0.43 7.75
N LYS A 36 19.25 -0.41 6.42
CA LYS A 36 19.49 0.78 5.59
C LYS A 36 18.38 0.92 4.57
N VAL A 37 17.90 2.14 4.37
CA VAL A 37 16.89 2.49 3.35
C VAL A 37 17.56 3.29 2.22
N PRO A 38 17.37 2.90 0.94
CA PRO A 38 17.98 3.61 -0.18
C PRO A 38 17.33 4.97 -0.38
N MET A 39 18.15 5.99 -0.69
CA MET A 39 17.67 7.30 -1.10
C MET A 39 17.41 7.31 -2.60
N SER A 40 16.25 6.78 -2.98
CA SER A 40 15.82 6.59 -4.38
C SER A 40 15.94 7.86 -5.23
N THR A 41 16.33 7.67 -6.49
CA THR A 41 16.54 8.77 -7.45
C THR A 41 15.28 9.05 -8.27
N ALA A 42 15.29 10.17 -9.01
CA ALA A 42 14.25 10.45 -10.00
C ALA A 42 14.12 9.34 -11.06
N LYS A 43 15.22 8.66 -11.40
CA LYS A 43 15.21 7.52 -12.33
C LYS A 43 14.45 6.32 -11.77
N ASP A 44 14.61 6.05 -10.47
CA ASP A 44 13.87 4.96 -9.80
C ASP A 44 12.36 5.27 -9.78
N LEU A 45 12.01 6.53 -9.48
CA LEU A 45 10.63 7.01 -9.55
C LEU A 45 10.04 6.89 -10.96
N ASP A 46 10.79 7.31 -11.99
CA ASP A 46 10.35 7.19 -13.39
C ASP A 46 10.07 5.73 -13.77
N ASN A 47 10.91 4.80 -13.31
CA ASN A 47 10.71 3.37 -13.54
C ASN A 47 9.43 2.87 -12.85
N ALA A 48 9.18 3.27 -11.60
CA ALA A 48 7.97 2.93 -10.88
C ALA A 48 6.71 3.48 -11.57
N VAL A 49 6.73 4.74 -12.00
CA VAL A 49 5.60 5.37 -12.70
C VAL A 49 5.36 4.72 -14.06
N LYS A 50 6.41 4.41 -14.83
CA LYS A 50 6.29 3.71 -16.12
C LYS A 50 5.67 2.33 -15.94
N ALA A 51 6.12 1.56 -14.94
CA ALA A 51 5.54 0.25 -14.63
C ALA A 51 4.06 0.38 -14.24
N ALA A 52 3.71 1.31 -13.34
CA ALA A 52 2.33 1.56 -12.93
C ALA A 52 1.42 1.95 -14.11
N LYS A 53 1.90 2.83 -15.00
CA LYS A 53 1.16 3.22 -16.23
C LYS A 53 0.94 2.05 -17.18
N ALA A 54 1.94 1.17 -17.32
CA ALA A 54 1.84 0.01 -18.20
C ALA A 54 0.80 -1.02 -17.72
N VAL A 55 0.68 -1.23 -16.40
CA VAL A 55 -0.28 -2.20 -15.83
C VAL A 55 -1.67 -1.61 -15.60
N PHE A 56 -1.79 -0.28 -15.48
CA PHE A 56 -3.06 0.38 -15.16
C PHE A 56 -4.23 -0.03 -16.07
N PRO A 57 -4.09 -0.11 -17.43
CA PRO A 57 -5.20 -0.51 -18.27
C PRO A 57 -5.73 -1.91 -17.93
N ALA A 58 -4.87 -2.91 -17.72
CA ALA A 58 -5.34 -4.25 -17.36
C ALA A 58 -5.98 -4.26 -15.96
N TRP A 59 -5.38 -3.56 -15.00
CA TRP A 59 -5.89 -3.46 -13.64
C TRP A 59 -7.22 -2.71 -13.55
N SER A 60 -7.40 -1.63 -14.31
CA SER A 60 -8.62 -0.82 -14.31
C SER A 60 -9.82 -1.57 -14.86
N HIS A 61 -9.60 -2.51 -15.80
CA HIS A 61 -10.62 -3.39 -16.36
C HIS A 61 -10.86 -4.65 -15.52
N THR A 62 -10.06 -4.89 -14.47
CA THR A 62 -10.27 -6.01 -13.57
C THR A 62 -11.61 -5.84 -12.83
N PRO A 63 -12.52 -6.83 -12.87
CA PRO A 63 -13.81 -6.73 -12.19
C PRO A 63 -13.66 -6.40 -10.70
N ILE A 64 -14.57 -5.58 -10.16
CA ILE A 64 -14.51 -5.15 -8.74
C ILE A 64 -14.44 -6.37 -7.80
N LYS A 65 -15.21 -7.43 -8.09
CA LYS A 65 -15.20 -8.68 -7.32
C LYS A 65 -13.81 -9.32 -7.23
N GLU A 66 -13.04 -9.28 -8.30
CA GLU A 66 -11.68 -9.85 -8.35
C GLU A 66 -10.68 -8.95 -7.63
N ARG A 67 -10.77 -7.62 -7.81
CA ARG A 67 -9.96 -6.65 -7.06
C ARG A 67 -10.11 -6.84 -5.55
N VAL A 68 -11.34 -7.11 -5.10
CA VAL A 68 -11.64 -7.35 -3.68
C VAL A 68 -10.96 -8.61 -3.13
N GLN A 69 -10.72 -9.64 -3.94
CA GLN A 69 -9.99 -10.83 -3.47
C GLN A 69 -8.55 -10.50 -3.07
N VAL A 70 -7.94 -9.48 -3.67
CA VAL A 70 -6.61 -8.99 -3.27
C VAL A 70 -6.66 -8.42 -1.85
N PHE A 71 -7.69 -7.64 -1.51
CA PHE A 71 -7.86 -7.08 -0.16
C PHE A 71 -8.17 -8.17 0.87
N PHE A 72 -8.98 -9.18 0.54
CA PHE A 72 -9.19 -10.33 1.42
C PHE A 72 -7.89 -11.09 1.71
N ARG A 73 -7.06 -11.31 0.67
CA ARG A 73 -5.75 -11.94 0.85
C ARG A 73 -4.82 -11.07 1.69
N TYR A 74 -4.83 -9.75 1.47
CA TYR A 74 -4.02 -8.81 2.23
C TYR A 74 -4.42 -8.79 3.71
N LYS A 75 -5.72 -8.70 4.01
CA LYS A 75 -6.27 -8.81 5.36
C LYS A 75 -5.78 -10.08 6.06
N TYR A 76 -5.92 -11.24 5.40
CA TYR A 76 -5.47 -12.51 5.95
C TYR A 76 -3.96 -12.50 6.28
N LEU A 77 -3.14 -11.88 5.43
CA LEU A 77 -1.70 -11.76 5.67
C LEU A 77 -1.39 -10.83 6.84
N LEU A 78 -2.10 -9.70 6.97
CA LEU A 78 -1.96 -8.80 8.12
C LEU A 78 -2.31 -9.52 9.43
N GLU A 79 -3.43 -10.24 9.49
CA GLU A 79 -3.83 -11.02 10.67
C GLU A 79 -2.82 -12.13 10.99
N LYS A 80 -2.37 -12.87 9.96
CA LYS A 80 -1.41 -13.96 10.11
C LYS A 80 -0.06 -13.47 10.65
N HIS A 81 0.38 -12.29 10.22
CA HIS A 81 1.68 -11.72 10.58
C HIS A 81 1.57 -10.61 11.64
N LEU A 82 0.42 -10.47 12.32
CA LEU A 82 0.15 -9.39 13.27
C LEU A 82 1.30 -9.18 14.27
N LYS A 83 1.74 -10.27 14.92
CA LYS A 83 2.83 -10.22 15.91
C LYS A 83 4.13 -9.70 15.31
N GLU A 84 4.53 -10.23 14.15
CA GLU A 84 5.80 -9.87 13.49
C GLU A 84 5.78 -8.40 13.05
N LEU A 85 4.65 -7.94 12.49
CA LEU A 85 4.46 -6.55 12.10
C LEU A 85 4.49 -5.61 13.32
N SER A 86 3.83 -5.97 14.43
CA SER A 86 3.87 -5.18 15.67
C SER A 86 5.28 -5.06 16.26
N GLU A 87 6.07 -6.13 16.19
CA GLU A 87 7.47 -6.13 16.65
C GLU A 87 8.32 -5.17 15.79
N LEU A 88 8.17 -5.23 14.46
CA LEU A 88 8.87 -4.34 13.53
C LEU A 88 8.53 -2.87 13.77
N VAL A 89 7.23 -2.54 13.86
CA VAL A 89 6.76 -1.17 14.11
C VAL A 89 7.29 -0.65 15.44
N SER A 90 7.23 -1.47 16.50
CA SER A 90 7.77 -1.08 17.81
C SER A 90 9.28 -0.81 17.74
N GLU A 91 10.03 -1.66 17.05
CA GLU A 91 11.48 -1.55 16.94
C GLU A 91 11.95 -0.37 16.09
N GLU A 92 11.31 -0.08 14.96
CA GLU A 92 11.73 1.02 14.08
C GLU A 92 11.11 2.37 14.45
N ASN A 93 9.90 2.38 15.02
CA ASN A 93 9.17 3.61 15.35
C ASN A 93 9.35 4.04 16.81
N GLY A 94 9.56 3.08 17.72
CA GLY A 94 9.68 3.31 19.16
C GLY A 94 8.36 3.29 19.93
N LYS A 95 7.23 2.96 19.27
CA LYS A 95 5.94 2.74 19.94
C LYS A 95 6.05 1.57 20.92
N THR A 96 5.26 1.61 21.99
CA THR A 96 5.08 0.41 22.81
C THR A 96 4.49 -0.72 21.95
N TYR A 97 4.80 -1.98 22.27
CA TYR A 97 4.28 -3.12 21.50
C TYR A 97 2.74 -3.12 21.42
N SER A 98 2.05 -2.66 22.47
CA SER A 98 0.59 -2.51 22.48
C SER A 98 0.10 -1.44 21.51
N GLU A 99 0.77 -0.29 21.44
CA GLU A 99 0.41 0.77 20.48
C GLU A 99 0.69 0.35 19.04
N ALA A 100 1.83 -0.33 18.80
CA ALA A 100 2.17 -0.90 17.50
C ALA A 100 1.15 -1.96 17.07
N THR A 101 0.68 -2.80 17.99
CA THR A 101 -0.37 -3.79 17.70
C THR A 101 -1.69 -3.12 17.34
N ALA A 102 -2.13 -2.13 18.12
CA ALA A 102 -3.35 -1.39 17.84
C ALA A 102 -3.30 -0.68 16.47
N GLU A 103 -2.12 -0.24 16.04
CA GLU A 103 -1.91 0.34 14.71
C GLU A 103 -2.05 -0.69 13.57
N VAL A 104 -1.44 -1.87 13.70
CA VAL A 104 -1.60 -2.94 12.70
C VAL A 104 -3.06 -3.40 12.63
N GLU A 105 -3.74 -3.49 13.78
CA GLU A 105 -5.19 -3.74 13.85
C GLU A 105 -6.00 -2.65 13.14
N LYS A 106 -5.60 -1.37 13.28
CA LYS A 106 -6.25 -0.29 12.54
C LYS A 106 -6.07 -0.41 11.02
N SER A 107 -4.91 -0.89 10.58
CA SER A 107 -4.66 -1.19 9.16
C SER A 107 -5.50 -2.37 8.65
N ILE A 108 -5.76 -3.37 9.50
CA ILE A 108 -6.69 -4.46 9.21
C ILE A 108 -8.11 -3.91 9.04
N GLU A 109 -8.58 -3.05 9.93
CA GLU A 109 -9.91 -2.42 9.86
C GLU A 109 -10.11 -1.61 8.57
N LEU A 110 -9.10 -0.81 8.18
CA LEU A 110 -9.13 -0.07 6.91
C LEU A 110 -9.15 -1.00 5.69
N THR A 111 -8.46 -2.14 5.77
CA THR A 111 -8.48 -3.16 4.72
C THR A 111 -9.84 -3.85 4.63
N GLU A 112 -10.51 -4.09 5.76
CA GLU A 112 -11.89 -4.60 5.79
C GLU A 112 -12.88 -3.64 5.14
N PHE A 113 -12.73 -2.33 5.39
CA PHE A 113 -13.53 -1.32 4.70
C PHE A 113 -13.29 -1.37 3.18
N ALA A 114 -12.04 -1.53 2.74
CA ALA A 114 -11.73 -1.70 1.32
C ALA A 114 -12.36 -2.96 0.70
N CYS A 115 -12.56 -4.05 1.46
CA CYS A 115 -13.30 -5.23 0.99
C CYS A 115 -14.77 -4.92 0.66
N SER A 116 -15.33 -3.82 1.19
CA SER A 116 -16.71 -3.39 0.93
C SER A 116 -16.89 -2.64 -0.40
N LEU A 117 -15.82 -2.51 -1.21
CA LEU A 117 -15.82 -1.82 -2.51
C LEU A 117 -17.01 -2.15 -3.44
N PRO A 118 -17.51 -3.40 -3.56
CA PRO A 118 -18.65 -3.69 -4.43
C PRO A 118 -19.94 -2.95 -4.05
N GLN A 119 -20.07 -2.58 -2.77
CA GLN A 119 -21.24 -1.84 -2.25
C GLN A 119 -21.02 -0.32 -2.28
N LEU A 120 -19.76 0.13 -2.30
CA LEU A 120 -19.41 1.54 -2.31
C LEU A 120 -19.40 2.14 -3.73
N VAL A 121 -19.15 1.31 -4.73
CA VAL A 121 -18.90 1.74 -6.12
C VAL A 121 -20.07 1.29 -7.00
N THR A 122 -21.27 1.68 -6.62
CA THR A 122 -22.48 1.48 -7.42
C THR A 122 -22.61 2.58 -8.47
N GLY A 123 -23.27 2.25 -9.58
CA GLY A 123 -23.71 3.22 -10.56
C GLY A 123 -25.22 3.39 -10.50
N GLU A 124 -25.72 4.45 -11.12
CA GLU A 124 -27.15 4.71 -11.26
C GLU A 124 -27.50 4.84 -12.73
N ILE A 125 -28.67 4.34 -13.12
CA ILE A 125 -29.23 4.51 -14.46
C ILE A 125 -30.66 4.98 -14.29
N LEU A 126 -31.01 6.09 -14.94
CA LEU A 126 -32.35 6.67 -14.93
C LEU A 126 -32.79 6.97 -16.36
N GLU A 127 -33.92 6.40 -16.78
CA GLU A 127 -34.58 6.82 -18.02
C GLU A 127 -35.32 8.14 -17.78
N VAL A 128 -34.82 9.22 -18.37
CA VAL A 128 -35.36 10.58 -18.19
C VAL A 128 -36.37 10.96 -19.27
N SER A 129 -36.37 10.25 -20.40
CA SER A 129 -37.42 10.29 -21.43
C SER A 129 -37.33 9.05 -22.30
N ARG A 130 -38.36 8.76 -23.11
CA ARG A 130 -38.40 7.55 -23.95
C ARG A 130 -37.13 7.41 -24.79
N GLY A 131 -36.32 6.40 -24.48
CA GLY A 131 -35.07 6.11 -25.19
C GLY A 131 -33.89 7.00 -24.81
N VAL A 132 -33.98 7.77 -23.71
CA VAL A 132 -32.89 8.60 -23.17
C VAL A 132 -32.63 8.23 -21.73
N GLU A 133 -31.41 7.75 -21.47
CA GLU A 133 -30.91 7.40 -20.14
C GLU A 133 -29.83 8.38 -19.68
N CYS A 134 -29.86 8.73 -18.40
CA CYS A 134 -28.75 9.35 -17.68
C CYS A 134 -28.07 8.28 -16.81
N ARG A 135 -26.73 8.31 -16.76
CA ARG A 135 -25.94 7.34 -16.00
C ARG A 135 -24.90 8.03 -15.14
N THR A 136 -24.70 7.49 -13.94
CA THR A 136 -23.58 7.82 -13.06
C THR A 136 -22.69 6.59 -12.95
N GLU A 137 -21.41 6.75 -13.24
CA GLU A 137 -20.43 5.67 -13.19
C GLU A 137 -19.21 6.11 -12.38
N HIS A 138 -18.60 5.16 -11.67
CA HIS A 138 -17.38 5.36 -10.92
C HIS A 138 -16.23 4.61 -11.60
N VAL A 139 -15.21 5.35 -12.03
CA VAL A 139 -14.07 4.80 -12.77
C VAL A 139 -12.75 5.04 -12.04
N PRO A 140 -11.76 4.15 -12.17
CA PRO A 140 -10.43 4.39 -11.60
C PRO A 140 -9.79 5.65 -12.20
N LEU A 141 -9.24 6.52 -11.35
CA LEU A 141 -8.63 7.79 -11.78
C LEU A 141 -7.36 7.60 -12.62
N GLY A 142 -6.52 6.63 -12.27
CA GLY A 142 -5.19 6.47 -12.88
C GLY A 142 -4.13 6.05 -11.88
N VAL A 143 -2.88 6.37 -12.20
CA VAL A 143 -1.74 6.22 -11.30
C VAL A 143 -1.80 7.32 -10.23
N VAL A 144 -1.73 6.93 -8.96
CA VAL A 144 -1.78 7.83 -7.80
C VAL A 144 -0.45 7.76 -7.05
N ALA A 145 0.03 8.89 -6.55
CA ALA A 145 1.17 8.97 -5.63
C ALA A 145 0.67 9.14 -4.19
N SER A 146 1.16 8.31 -3.27
CA SER A 146 0.88 8.42 -1.84
C SER A 146 2.20 8.63 -1.10
N ILE A 147 2.29 9.68 -0.28
CA ILE A 147 3.46 10.01 0.54
C ILE A 147 2.99 10.03 1.98
N VAL A 148 3.48 9.07 2.77
CA VAL A 148 3.03 8.82 4.15
C VAL A 148 4.06 9.30 5.17
N PRO A 149 3.62 9.82 6.33
CA PRO A 149 4.53 10.23 7.41
C PRO A 149 5.03 9.01 8.20
N PHE A 150 6.05 9.21 9.02
CA PHE A 150 6.66 8.15 9.81
C PHE A 150 5.89 7.80 11.10
N ASN A 151 4.97 8.65 11.57
CA ASN A 151 4.37 8.48 12.90
C ASN A 151 3.35 7.34 12.97
N PHE A 152 2.84 6.87 11.82
CA PHE A 152 2.10 5.63 11.68
C PHE A 152 2.57 4.88 10.42
N PRO A 153 3.70 4.15 10.48
CA PRO A 153 4.33 3.54 9.31
C PRO A 153 3.54 2.36 8.72
#